data_AF-A0A1T4JTF0-F1
#
_entry.id   AF-A0A1T4JTF0-F1
#
_cell.length_a   1.000
_cell.length_b   1.000
_cell.length_c   1.000
_cell.angle_alpha   90.00
_cell.angle_beta   90.00
_cell.angle_gamma   90.00
#
_symmetry.space_group_name_H-M   'P 1'
#
loop_
_entity.id
_entity.type
_entity.pdbx_description
1 polymer ?
#
loop_
_entity_poly.entity_id
_entity_poly.type
_entity_poly.pdbx_seq_one_letter_code
_entity_poly.pdbx_strand_id
1 'polypeptide(L)'
;MGSRQTKEVPIYVCFRFSALGDVAMTLPLIYEVALGHPQSHFYFVTRPLMTQLFKACPPNLTALPYDMGAKGSWRDMLRLAHELHKAYPKATVIDLHDVLRTKILRYTLRLMGHEVITLHKPRKERKALLSRTPTPEVPRALYVTPMLSLYADTLKRAGLRVSGGCPIFAGSERRQVIGIAPFAQHRGKILPPEVLETLIDRLLEVLPLHRIILYGAPGREKDALSEIAARKGDRVGLSEAKGLSAEIDEISTLECMVSMDSANQHIASLVSTPVVSLWGATHPAAGFMAFGQKEEDCIGLPMGCRPCSIYGQKPCHRGDYACLHDLDLSEILAHIMRHTT
;
A
#
# COMPACT_ATOMS: atom_id res chain seq x y z
N MET A 1 -45.03 26.75 13.28
CA MET A 1 -44.01 26.78 12.20
C MET A 1 -42.68 26.36 12.81
N GLY A 2 -42.34 25.07 12.72
CA GLY A 2 -41.06 24.56 13.23
C GLY A 2 -39.94 24.99 12.30
N SER A 3 -38.99 25.77 12.82
CA SER A 3 -37.76 26.12 12.12
C SER A 3 -37.04 24.85 11.70
N ARG A 4 -37.01 24.54 10.39
CA ARG A 4 -36.06 23.59 9.83
C ARG A 4 -34.66 24.19 10.03
N GLN A 5 -34.03 23.87 11.15
CA GLN A 5 -32.58 23.97 11.25
C GLN A 5 -32.02 23.11 10.12
N THR A 6 -31.45 23.75 9.11
CA THR A 6 -30.63 23.06 8.11
C THR A 6 -29.47 22.43 8.88
N LYS A 7 -29.58 21.14 9.22
CA LYS A 7 -28.46 20.39 9.79
C LYS A 7 -27.31 20.49 8.80
N GLU A 8 -26.26 21.23 9.17
CA GLU A 8 -25.07 21.33 8.33
C GLU A 8 -24.52 19.92 8.11
N VAL A 9 -24.37 19.56 6.85
CA VAL A 9 -23.82 18.27 6.42
C VAL A 9 -22.35 18.24 6.85
N PRO A 10 -21.92 17.30 7.71
CA PRO A 10 -20.52 17.23 8.13
C PRO A 10 -19.62 16.94 6.93
N ILE A 11 -18.55 17.73 6.79
CA ILE A 11 -17.56 17.59 5.72
C ILE A 11 -16.22 17.17 6.33
N TYR A 12 -15.61 16.13 5.76
CA TYR A 12 -14.29 15.65 6.13
C TYR A 12 -13.33 15.79 4.95
N VAL A 13 -12.16 16.39 5.19
CA VAL A 13 -11.08 16.48 4.20
C VAL A 13 -9.90 15.66 4.70
N CYS A 14 -9.69 14.50 4.10
CA CYS A 14 -8.58 13.60 4.39
C CYS A 14 -7.44 13.83 3.39
N PHE A 15 -6.17 13.71 3.81
CA PHE A 15 -5.07 13.72 2.85
C PHE A 15 -3.94 12.73 3.15
N ARG A 16 -3.47 12.09 2.07
CA ARG A 16 -2.29 11.21 2.01
C ARG A 16 -1.72 11.27 0.59
N PHE A 17 -0.47 11.67 0.44
CA PHE A 17 0.11 12.01 -0.87
C PHE A 17 1.21 11.06 -1.36
N SER A 18 1.65 10.12 -0.53
CA SER A 18 2.74 9.16 -0.81
C SER A 18 2.91 8.23 0.40
N ALA A 19 3.49 7.04 0.29
CA ALA A 19 3.74 6.32 -0.96
C ALA A 19 2.43 5.75 -1.54
N LEU A 20 2.48 5.15 -2.73
CA LEU A 20 1.30 4.55 -3.36
C LEU A 20 0.66 3.47 -2.47
N GLY A 21 1.48 2.56 -1.92
CA GLY A 21 1.03 1.53 -0.99
C GLY A 21 0.36 2.09 0.27
N ASP A 22 0.91 3.17 0.84
CA ASP A 22 0.31 3.83 1.99
C ASP A 22 -1.06 4.45 1.70
N VAL A 23 -1.27 4.99 0.48
CA VAL A 23 -2.59 5.48 0.06
C VAL A 23 -3.54 4.31 -0.08
N ALA A 24 -3.12 3.24 -0.75
CA ALA A 24 -3.91 2.02 -0.90
C ALA A 24 -4.36 1.46 0.48
N MET A 25 -3.46 1.40 1.46
CA MET A 25 -3.78 0.94 2.82
C MET A 25 -4.87 1.76 3.54
N THR A 26 -5.07 3.03 3.16
CA THR A 26 -6.15 3.84 3.76
C THR A 26 -7.52 3.52 3.18
N LEU A 27 -7.61 3.00 1.96
CA LEU A 27 -8.88 2.92 1.23
C LEU A 27 -9.92 2.00 1.88
N PRO A 28 -9.59 0.82 2.40
CA PRO A 28 -10.57 -0.03 3.10
C PRO A 28 -11.26 0.70 4.24
N LEU A 29 -10.53 1.56 4.95
CA LEU A 29 -11.05 2.34 6.07
C LEU A 29 -11.85 3.56 5.58
N ILE A 30 -11.36 4.27 4.55
CA ILE A 30 -12.03 5.44 3.99
C ILE A 30 -13.37 5.07 3.35
N TYR A 31 -13.43 3.91 2.68
CA TYR A 31 -14.66 3.39 2.11
C TYR A 31 -15.63 2.97 3.22
N GLU A 32 -15.15 2.26 4.23
CA GLU A 32 -15.96 1.88 5.40
C GLU A 32 -16.59 3.10 6.07
N VAL A 33 -15.81 4.15 6.37
CA VAL A 33 -16.35 5.35 7.02
C VAL A 33 -17.33 6.10 6.14
N ALA A 34 -17.07 6.19 4.83
CA ALA A 34 -17.99 6.83 3.92
C ALA A 34 -19.34 6.10 3.88
N LEU A 35 -19.33 4.78 3.74
CA LEU A 35 -20.53 3.95 3.77
C LEU A 35 -21.27 4.00 5.13
N GLY A 36 -20.52 4.04 6.24
CA GLY A 36 -21.07 4.11 7.59
C GLY A 36 -21.64 5.47 8.00
N HIS A 37 -21.35 6.54 7.24
CA HIS A 37 -21.79 7.91 7.53
C HIS A 37 -22.40 8.56 6.28
N PRO A 38 -23.53 8.04 5.75
CA PRO A 38 -24.14 8.52 4.51
C PRO A 38 -24.59 9.99 4.56
N GLN A 39 -24.79 10.55 5.76
CA GLN A 39 -25.11 11.95 6.00
C GLN A 39 -23.91 12.90 5.92
N SER A 40 -22.69 12.40 5.74
CA SER A 40 -21.45 13.18 5.71
C SER A 40 -20.78 13.08 4.35
N HIS A 41 -20.03 14.12 3.95
CA HIS A 41 -19.24 14.11 2.73
C HIS A 41 -17.75 14.00 3.05
N PHE A 42 -17.05 13.16 2.28
CA PHE A 42 -15.65 12.90 2.43
C PHE A 42 -14.90 13.31 1.16
N TYR A 43 -13.86 14.12 1.33
CA TYR A 43 -12.94 14.49 0.27
C TYR A 43 -11.57 13.93 0.59
N PHE A 44 -11.02 13.10 -0.30
CA PHE A 44 -9.68 12.52 -0.11
C PHE A 44 -8.70 13.16 -1.07
N VAL A 45 -7.82 14.02 -0.55
CA VAL A 45 -6.82 14.74 -1.35
C VAL A 45 -5.56 13.89 -1.50
N THR A 46 -5.19 13.60 -2.76
CA THR A 46 -3.98 12.84 -3.09
C THR A 46 -3.41 13.23 -4.46
N ARG A 47 -2.31 12.61 -4.90
CA ARG A 47 -1.72 12.89 -6.21
C ARG A 47 -2.58 12.30 -7.35
N PRO A 48 -2.57 12.90 -8.56
CA PRO A 48 -3.39 12.44 -9.69
C PRO A 48 -3.24 10.95 -10.04
N LEU A 49 -2.03 10.38 -9.92
CA LEU A 49 -1.85 8.94 -10.14
C LEU A 49 -2.59 8.10 -9.09
N MET A 50 -2.56 8.54 -7.83
CA MET A 50 -3.13 7.81 -6.69
C MET A 50 -4.66 7.88 -6.66
N THR A 51 -5.27 8.89 -7.28
CA THR A 51 -6.73 8.95 -7.42
C THR A 51 -7.27 7.81 -8.29
N GLN A 52 -6.43 7.18 -9.12
CA GLN A 52 -6.84 6.00 -9.91
C GLN A 52 -7.10 4.75 -9.05
N LEU A 53 -6.66 4.73 -7.78
CA LEU A 53 -7.02 3.66 -6.84
C LEU A 53 -8.50 3.73 -6.41
N PHE A 54 -9.12 4.89 -6.54
CA PHE A 54 -10.48 5.16 -6.08
C PHE A 54 -11.49 4.73 -7.13
N LYS A 55 -11.84 3.44 -7.13
CA LYS A 55 -12.85 2.86 -8.02
C LYS A 55 -14.09 2.47 -7.24
N ALA A 56 -15.26 2.48 -7.90
CA ALA A 56 -16.55 2.22 -7.27
C ALA A 56 -16.74 3.00 -5.95
N CYS A 57 -16.38 4.30 -5.95
CA CYS A 57 -16.44 5.12 -4.75
C CYS A 57 -17.86 5.18 -4.17
N PRO A 58 -18.01 5.12 -2.84
CA PRO A 58 -19.24 5.51 -2.17
C PRO A 58 -19.70 6.90 -2.66
N PRO A 59 -21.02 7.14 -2.81
CA PRO A 59 -21.55 8.36 -3.42
C PRO A 59 -21.18 9.64 -2.66
N ASN A 60 -20.82 9.51 -1.38
CA ASN A 60 -20.40 10.60 -0.51
C ASN A 60 -18.88 10.69 -0.33
N LEU A 61 -18.09 9.97 -1.14
CA LEU A 61 -16.63 10.04 -1.18
C LEU A 61 -16.16 10.60 -2.52
N THR A 62 -15.31 11.63 -2.48
CA THR A 62 -14.70 12.22 -3.67
C THR A 62 -13.18 12.23 -3.54
N ALA A 63 -12.48 11.60 -4.48
CA ALA A 63 -11.03 11.71 -4.59
C ALA A 63 -10.66 13.03 -5.28
N LEU A 64 -9.94 13.91 -4.58
CA LEU A 64 -9.49 15.20 -5.10
C LEU A 64 -8.03 15.10 -5.56
N PRO A 65 -7.75 15.20 -6.88
CA PRO A 65 -6.39 15.21 -7.38
C PRO A 65 -5.74 16.56 -7.04
N TYR A 66 -4.53 16.51 -6.48
CA TYR A 66 -3.70 17.68 -6.27
C TYR A 66 -2.28 17.43 -6.77
N ASP A 67 -1.91 18.15 -7.83
CA ASP A 67 -0.55 18.11 -8.36
C ASP A 67 0.35 19.09 -7.62
N MET A 68 1.45 18.55 -7.09
CA MET A 68 2.48 19.30 -6.38
C MET A 68 3.79 19.37 -7.19
N GLY A 69 3.79 18.93 -8.44
CA GLY A 69 5.01 18.58 -9.15
C GLY A 69 5.79 17.46 -8.45
N ALA A 70 7.02 17.20 -8.92
CA ALA A 70 7.81 16.06 -8.48
C ALA A 70 8.09 16.07 -6.95
N LYS A 71 8.49 17.21 -6.39
CA LYS A 71 8.90 17.33 -4.97
C LYS A 71 7.84 17.96 -4.05
N GLY A 72 6.94 18.79 -4.58
CA GLY A 72 6.02 19.62 -3.78
C GLY A 72 6.72 20.69 -2.98
N SER A 73 6.43 21.95 -3.27
CA SER A 73 6.96 23.08 -2.52
C SER A 73 6.07 23.42 -1.33
N TRP A 74 6.62 24.18 -0.37
CA TRP A 74 5.82 24.74 0.73
C TRP A 74 4.76 25.72 0.22
N ARG A 75 5.00 26.40 -0.92
CA ARG A 75 4.03 27.28 -1.57
C ARG A 75 2.82 26.51 -2.09
N ASP A 76 3.02 25.29 -2.60
CA ASP A 76 1.92 24.43 -3.02
C ASP A 76 1.08 24.02 -1.80
N MET A 77 1.69 23.73 -0.65
CA MET A 77 0.96 23.45 0.59
C MET A 77 0.14 24.64 1.09
N LEU A 78 0.68 25.86 0.97
CA LEU A 78 -0.09 27.06 1.29
C LEU A 78 -1.24 27.27 0.29
N ARG A 79 -0.98 27.13 -1.01
CA ARG A 79 -2.01 27.26 -2.05
C ARG A 79 -3.15 26.27 -1.80
N LEU A 80 -2.82 24.99 -1.58
CA LEU A 80 -3.79 23.95 -1.25
C LEU A 80 -4.59 24.30 0.00
N ALA A 81 -3.94 24.81 1.05
CA ALA A 81 -4.65 25.22 2.27
C ALA A 81 -5.72 26.28 1.98
N HIS A 82 -5.40 27.29 1.18
CA HIS A 82 -6.35 28.34 0.79
C HIS A 82 -7.46 27.81 -0.10
N GLU A 83 -7.15 26.94 -1.07
CA GLU A 83 -8.13 26.30 -1.94
C GLU A 83 -9.12 25.44 -1.13
N LEU A 84 -8.63 24.63 -0.19
CA LEU A 84 -9.46 23.80 0.68
C LEU A 84 -10.29 24.63 1.65
N HIS A 85 -9.71 25.67 2.26
CA HIS A 85 -10.45 26.57 3.15
C HIS A 85 -11.58 27.29 2.42
N LYS A 86 -11.32 27.80 1.21
CA LYS A 86 -12.32 28.48 0.39
C LYS A 86 -13.44 27.53 -0.04
N ALA A 87 -13.10 26.31 -0.45
CA ALA A 87 -14.07 25.33 -0.92
C ALA A 87 -14.87 24.69 0.23
N TYR A 88 -14.25 24.48 1.40
CA TYR A 88 -14.80 23.69 2.50
C TYR A 88 -14.56 24.34 3.87
N PRO A 89 -15.06 25.57 4.13
CA PRO A 89 -14.67 26.39 5.29
C PRO A 89 -14.96 25.78 6.67
N LYS A 90 -15.87 24.80 6.75
CA LYS A 90 -16.24 24.11 8.00
C LYS A 90 -15.79 22.64 8.04
N ALA A 91 -14.91 22.22 7.14
CA ALA A 91 -14.47 20.83 7.10
C ALA A 91 -13.61 20.48 8.32
N THR A 92 -13.83 19.26 8.83
CA THR A 92 -12.89 18.58 9.71
C THR A 92 -11.77 17.98 8.88
N VAL A 93 -10.52 18.28 9.21
CA VAL A 93 -9.36 17.88 8.43
C VAL A 93 -8.67 16.68 9.09
N ILE A 94 -8.32 15.67 8.28
CA ILE A 94 -7.67 14.45 8.75
C ILE A 94 -6.33 14.27 8.00
N ASP A 95 -5.23 14.59 8.68
CA ASP A 95 -3.86 14.38 8.18
C ASP A 95 -3.42 12.94 8.42
N LEU A 96 -3.59 12.08 7.40
CA LEU A 96 -3.14 10.69 7.42
C LEU A 96 -1.65 10.57 7.01
N HIS A 97 -0.95 11.67 6.74
CA HIS A 97 0.40 11.65 6.21
C HIS A 97 1.47 11.91 7.29
N ASP A 98 1.28 12.91 8.16
CA ASP A 98 2.23 13.40 9.17
C ASP A 98 3.68 13.49 8.68
N VAL A 99 3.94 14.30 7.65
CA VAL A 99 5.29 14.65 7.15
C VAL A 99 5.49 16.16 7.16
N LEU A 100 6.74 16.62 7.05
CA LEU A 100 7.07 18.05 7.15
C LEU A 100 6.20 18.93 6.23
N ARG A 101 5.96 18.49 4.99
CA ARG A 101 5.11 19.22 4.03
C ARG A 101 3.66 19.31 4.49
N THR A 102 3.07 18.19 4.93
CA THR A 102 1.68 18.20 5.41
C THR A 102 1.53 18.91 6.75
N LYS A 103 2.60 19.06 7.53
CA LYS A 103 2.60 19.97 8.70
C LYS A 103 2.35 21.42 8.30
N ILE A 104 2.95 21.91 7.21
CA ILE A 104 2.70 23.27 6.70
C ILE A 104 1.21 23.42 6.35
N LEU A 105 0.67 22.50 5.55
CA LEU A 105 -0.74 22.47 5.17
C LEU A 105 -1.66 22.49 6.40
N ARG A 106 -1.44 21.55 7.33
CA ARG A 106 -2.34 21.37 8.48
C ARG A 106 -2.27 22.52 9.48
N TYR A 107 -1.10 23.12 9.71
CA TYR A 107 -0.99 24.28 10.59
C TYR A 107 -1.64 25.51 9.96
N THR A 108 -1.52 25.68 8.64
CA THR A 108 -2.22 26.74 7.91
C THR A 108 -3.74 26.57 8.04
N LEU A 109 -4.26 25.36 7.85
CA LEU A 109 -5.69 25.07 8.03
C LEU A 109 -6.16 25.25 9.48
N ARG A 110 -5.35 24.89 10.49
CA ARG A 110 -5.67 25.19 11.90
C ARG A 110 -5.78 26.69 12.15
N LEU A 111 -4.85 27.49 11.62
CA LEU A 111 -4.88 28.95 11.76
C LEU A 111 -6.09 29.58 11.06
N MET A 112 -6.60 28.92 10.01
CA MET A 112 -7.84 29.29 9.32
C MET A 112 -9.11 28.79 10.02
N GLY A 113 -9.01 28.18 11.21
CA GLY A 113 -10.14 27.80 12.06
C GLY A 113 -10.64 26.36 11.89
N HIS A 114 -9.95 25.50 11.14
CA HIS A 114 -10.35 24.11 10.98
C HIS A 114 -9.97 23.24 12.19
N GLU A 115 -10.85 22.30 12.54
CA GLU A 115 -10.47 21.16 13.36
C GLU A 115 -9.54 20.24 12.56
N VAL A 116 -8.42 19.81 13.16
CA VAL A 116 -7.41 19.00 12.45
C VAL A 116 -6.91 17.85 13.31
N ILE A 117 -7.28 16.64 12.91
CA ILE A 117 -6.85 15.37 13.48
C ILE A 117 -5.66 14.83 12.70
N THR A 118 -4.68 14.25 13.38
CA THR A 118 -3.42 13.85 12.76
C THR A 118 -3.00 12.44 13.13
N LEU A 119 -2.43 11.72 12.16
CA LEU A 119 -1.80 10.43 12.35
C LEU A 119 -0.65 10.50 13.37
N HIS A 120 -0.63 9.56 14.31
CA HIS A 120 0.47 9.39 15.25
C HIS A 120 1.41 8.29 14.76
N LYS A 121 2.56 8.67 14.19
CA LYS A 121 3.55 7.70 13.72
C LYS A 121 4.26 7.01 14.90
N PRO A 122 4.46 5.68 14.85
CA PRO A 122 5.00 4.88 15.95
C PRO A 122 6.54 4.97 15.97
N ARG A 123 7.07 6.19 16.14
CA ARG A 123 8.51 6.46 16.04
C ARG A 123 9.32 5.73 17.13
N LYS A 124 8.75 5.57 18.33
CA LYS A 124 9.38 4.87 19.46
C LYS A 124 9.46 3.36 19.20
N GLU A 125 8.35 2.73 18.81
CA GLU A 125 8.31 1.30 18.46
C GLU A 125 9.28 0.98 17.31
N ARG A 126 9.28 1.81 16.25
CA ARG A 126 10.22 1.65 15.14
C ARG A 126 11.68 1.77 15.56
N LYS A 127 11.99 2.68 16.49
CA LYS A 127 13.34 2.79 17.04
C LYS A 127 13.71 1.53 17.83
N ALA A 128 12.81 1.04 18.68
CA ALA A 128 13.02 -0.18 19.47
C ALA A 128 13.25 -1.41 18.58
N LEU A 129 12.44 -1.58 17.52
CA LEU A 129 12.60 -2.66 16.54
C LEU A 129 13.98 -2.63 15.87
N LEU A 130 14.47 -1.44 15.51
CA LEU A 130 15.76 -1.28 14.84
C LEU A 130 16.97 -1.36 15.78
N SER A 131 16.80 -1.05 17.07
CA SER A 131 17.89 -1.05 18.06
C SER A 131 17.98 -2.32 18.90
N ARG A 132 17.18 -3.34 18.57
CA ARG A 132 17.15 -4.60 19.31
C ARG A 132 18.43 -5.42 19.10
N THR A 133 18.66 -6.37 20.01
CA THR A 133 19.67 -7.42 19.83
C THR A 133 19.32 -8.29 18.62
N PRO A 134 20.24 -8.51 17.67
CA PRO A 134 19.99 -9.37 16.51
C PRO A 134 19.70 -10.82 16.89
N THR A 135 18.49 -11.29 16.63
CA THR A 135 18.05 -12.69 16.77
C THR A 135 17.35 -13.11 15.47
N PRO A 136 17.47 -14.39 15.03
CA PRO A 136 16.86 -14.85 13.77
C PRO A 136 15.39 -14.47 13.64
N GLU A 137 14.63 -14.65 14.72
CA GLU A 137 13.24 -14.21 14.83
C GLU A 137 13.13 -12.84 15.50
N VAL A 138 12.21 -12.00 15.01
CA VAL A 138 11.86 -10.74 15.68
C VAL A 138 10.89 -11.03 16.84
N PRO A 139 11.24 -10.67 18.10
CA PRO A 139 10.33 -10.86 19.23
C PRO A 139 9.00 -10.15 19.03
N ARG A 140 7.87 -10.83 19.32
CA ARG A 140 6.52 -10.26 19.15
C ARG A 140 6.28 -8.97 19.91
N ALA A 141 6.89 -8.81 21.08
CA ALA A 141 6.80 -7.57 21.86
C ALA A 141 7.37 -6.33 21.15
N LEU A 142 8.15 -6.52 20.08
CA LEU A 142 8.75 -5.43 19.28
C LEU A 142 8.00 -5.18 17.97
N TYR A 143 6.87 -5.85 17.73
CA TYR A 143 6.05 -5.61 16.55
C TYR A 143 5.46 -4.21 16.64
N VAL A 144 5.67 -3.44 15.58
CA VAL A 144 5.15 -2.09 15.44
C VAL A 144 3.67 -2.17 15.14
N THR A 145 2.89 -1.30 15.78
CA THR A 145 1.46 -1.15 15.50
C THR A 145 1.23 -1.01 13.99
N PRO A 146 0.38 -1.87 13.38
CA PRO A 146 0.14 -1.83 11.95
C PRO A 146 -0.35 -0.47 11.48
N MET A 147 0.11 -0.02 10.31
CA MET A 147 -0.29 1.27 9.73
C MET A 147 -1.81 1.36 9.53
N LEU A 148 -2.46 0.25 9.14
CA LEU A 148 -3.92 0.17 9.05
C LEU A 148 -4.59 0.53 10.39
N SER A 149 -4.11 -0.04 11.50
CA SER A 149 -4.63 0.25 12.85
C SER A 149 -4.42 1.71 13.24
N LEU A 150 -3.29 2.32 12.86
CA LEU A 150 -3.01 3.74 13.12
C LEU A 150 -3.90 4.68 12.29
N TYR A 151 -4.20 4.32 11.04
CA TYR A 151 -5.18 5.04 10.23
C TYR A 151 -6.58 4.93 10.86
N ALA A 152 -6.98 3.72 11.28
CA ALA A 152 -8.28 3.49 11.94
C ALA A 152 -8.41 4.29 13.25
N ASP A 153 -7.36 4.30 14.09
CA ASP A 153 -7.32 5.14 15.30
C ASP A 153 -7.49 6.63 14.98
N THR A 154 -6.80 7.10 13.93
CA THR A 154 -6.89 8.51 13.51
C THR A 154 -8.31 8.88 13.07
N LEU A 155 -9.00 7.99 12.35
CA LEU A 155 -10.40 8.19 11.97
C LEU A 155 -11.34 8.13 13.19
N LYS A 156 -11.11 7.21 14.13
CA LYS A 156 -11.87 7.13 15.40
C LYS A 156 -11.75 8.40 16.23
N ARG A 157 -10.54 8.97 16.31
CA ARG A 157 -10.28 10.26 16.99
C ARG A 157 -10.96 11.44 16.30
N ALA A 158 -11.33 11.31 15.03
CA ALA A 158 -12.16 12.29 14.31
C ALA A 158 -13.68 12.05 14.52
N GLY A 159 -14.07 11.15 15.43
CA GLY A 159 -15.48 10.85 15.72
C GLY A 159 -16.13 9.87 14.75
N LEU A 160 -15.36 9.25 13.84
CA LEU A 160 -15.88 8.31 12.84
C LEU A 160 -15.92 6.88 13.38
N ARG A 161 -17.01 6.17 13.11
CA ARG A 161 -17.13 4.73 13.40
C ARG A 161 -16.32 3.91 12.39
N VAL A 162 -15.34 3.15 12.89
CA VAL A 162 -14.47 2.25 12.08
C VAL A 162 -14.31 0.92 12.81
N SER A 163 -14.55 -0.19 12.12
CA SER A 163 -14.40 -1.55 12.66
C SER A 163 -13.08 -2.21 12.26
N GLY A 164 -12.54 -1.89 11.08
CA GLY A 164 -11.28 -2.46 10.61
C GLY A 164 -11.02 -2.35 9.11
N GLY A 165 -11.93 -1.76 8.35
CA GLY A 165 -11.93 -1.66 6.89
C GLY A 165 -12.94 -2.61 6.25
N CYS A 166 -13.36 -2.29 5.03
CA CYS A 166 -14.17 -3.17 4.20
C CYS A 166 -13.44 -3.52 2.90
N PRO A 167 -13.76 -4.67 2.27
CA PRO A 167 -13.41 -4.90 0.87
C PRO A 167 -13.98 -3.75 0.02
N ILE A 168 -13.19 -3.22 -0.91
CA ILE A 168 -13.60 -2.04 -1.71
C ILE A 168 -14.01 -2.40 -3.14
N PHE A 169 -13.67 -3.60 -3.61
CA PHE A 169 -14.02 -4.12 -4.92
C PHE A 169 -14.91 -5.35 -4.77
N ALA A 170 -15.84 -5.52 -5.72
CA ALA A 170 -16.48 -6.81 -5.92
C ALA A 170 -15.44 -7.83 -6.39
N GLY A 171 -15.58 -9.09 -5.99
CA GLY A 171 -14.73 -10.16 -6.49
C GLY A 171 -14.89 -10.33 -8.00
N SER A 172 -13.78 -10.48 -8.71
CA SER A 172 -13.77 -10.86 -10.12
C SER A 172 -13.65 -12.37 -10.26
N GLU A 173 -14.10 -12.91 -11.39
CA GLU A 173 -13.78 -14.28 -11.78
C GLU A 173 -12.26 -14.41 -11.94
N ARG A 174 -11.67 -15.31 -11.14
CA ARG A 174 -10.23 -15.55 -11.17
C ARG A 174 -9.87 -16.41 -12.36
N ARG A 175 -8.72 -16.13 -12.94
CA ARG A 175 -8.11 -16.87 -14.05
C ARG A 175 -6.88 -17.60 -13.52
N GLN A 176 -6.49 -18.67 -14.22
CA GLN A 176 -5.26 -19.43 -13.98
C GLN A 176 -4.01 -18.61 -14.34
N VAL A 177 -3.81 -17.52 -13.61
CA VAL A 177 -2.80 -16.49 -13.85
C VAL A 177 -2.22 -16.07 -12.51
N ILE A 178 -0.90 -16.15 -12.43
CA ILE A 178 -0.12 -15.68 -11.27
C ILE A 178 0.53 -14.36 -11.65
N GLY A 179 0.34 -13.34 -10.83
CA GLY A 179 1.07 -12.09 -10.94
C GLY A 179 2.38 -12.13 -10.15
N ILE A 180 3.46 -11.60 -10.70
CA ILE A 180 4.73 -11.43 -9.97
C ILE A 180 5.19 -9.97 -10.09
N ALA A 181 5.35 -9.30 -8.96
CA ALA A 181 5.89 -7.93 -8.84
C ALA A 181 7.23 -7.95 -8.08
N PRO A 182 8.37 -8.15 -8.79
CA PRO A 182 9.67 -8.38 -8.16
C PRO A 182 10.40 -7.09 -7.74
N PHE A 183 9.87 -5.92 -8.11
CA PHE A 183 10.51 -4.64 -7.83
C PHE A 183 9.87 -3.87 -6.67
N ALA A 184 10.69 -3.01 -6.07
CA ALA A 184 10.29 -2.02 -5.09
C ALA A 184 11.28 -0.84 -5.15
N GLN A 185 10.97 0.23 -4.42
CA GLN A 185 11.75 1.47 -4.45
C GLN A 185 13.23 1.32 -4.05
N HIS A 186 13.59 0.33 -3.24
CA HIS A 186 14.93 0.20 -2.66
C HIS A 186 15.55 -1.16 -2.96
N ARG A 187 16.87 -1.20 -3.20
CA ARG A 187 17.62 -2.42 -3.54
C ARG A 187 17.36 -3.59 -2.60
N GLY A 188 17.29 -3.34 -1.29
CA GLY A 188 17.01 -4.39 -0.29
C GLY A 188 15.59 -4.96 -0.34
N LYS A 189 14.75 -4.50 -1.27
CA LYS A 189 13.37 -4.92 -1.48
C LYS A 189 13.11 -5.33 -2.94
N ILE A 190 14.16 -5.48 -3.75
CA ILE A 190 14.06 -5.94 -5.14
C ILE A 190 14.51 -7.39 -5.17
N LEU A 191 13.69 -8.27 -5.75
CA LEU A 191 14.05 -9.68 -5.93
C LEU A 191 15.21 -9.78 -6.94
N PRO A 192 16.30 -10.50 -6.62
CA PRO A 192 17.39 -10.69 -7.56
C PRO A 192 16.91 -11.40 -8.84
N PRO A 193 17.36 -10.98 -10.04
CA PRO A 193 16.89 -11.55 -11.30
C PRO A 193 17.04 -13.07 -11.38
N GLU A 194 18.14 -13.63 -10.88
CA GLU A 194 18.40 -15.07 -10.87
C GLU A 194 17.42 -15.86 -9.99
N VAL A 195 17.00 -15.27 -8.86
CA VAL A 195 15.99 -15.85 -7.98
C VAL A 195 14.62 -15.78 -8.65
N LEU A 196 14.30 -14.65 -9.29
CA LEU A 196 13.06 -14.48 -10.06
C LEU A 196 12.97 -15.50 -11.21
N GLU A 197 14.04 -15.67 -11.99
CA GLU A 197 14.06 -16.62 -13.11
C GLU A 197 13.86 -18.06 -12.62
N THR A 198 14.52 -18.43 -11.52
CA THR A 198 14.38 -19.77 -10.92
C THR A 198 12.97 -19.99 -10.37
N LEU A 199 12.36 -18.97 -9.73
CA LEU A 199 10.98 -19.04 -9.26
C LEU A 199 10.00 -19.23 -10.43
N ILE A 200 10.20 -18.49 -11.53
CA ILE A 200 9.37 -18.63 -12.74
C ILE A 200 9.48 -20.06 -13.29
N ASP A 201 10.69 -20.60 -13.44
CA ASP A 201 10.90 -21.95 -13.97
C ASP A 201 10.17 -22.99 -13.11
N ARG A 202 10.32 -22.91 -11.79
CA ARG A 202 9.64 -23.82 -10.86
C ARG A 202 8.12 -23.71 -10.94
N LEU A 203 7.58 -22.50 -11.03
CA LEU A 203 6.13 -22.30 -11.18
C LEU A 203 5.62 -22.90 -12.49
N LEU A 204 6.35 -22.70 -13.58
CA LEU A 204 6.00 -23.25 -14.89
C LEU A 204 6.03 -24.79 -14.93
N GLU A 205 6.88 -25.41 -14.11
CA GLU A 205 6.96 -26.86 -13.88
C GLU A 205 5.76 -27.38 -13.06
N VAL A 206 5.48 -26.76 -11.91
CA VAL A 206 4.46 -27.28 -10.97
C VAL A 206 3.03 -26.88 -11.34
N LEU A 207 2.85 -25.83 -12.12
CA LEU A 207 1.56 -25.30 -12.55
C LEU A 207 1.49 -25.23 -14.08
N PRO A 208 1.38 -26.37 -14.78
CA PRO A 208 1.57 -26.45 -16.23
C PRO A 208 0.53 -25.66 -17.05
N LEU A 209 -0.65 -25.41 -16.49
CA LEU A 209 -1.74 -24.67 -17.15
C LEU A 209 -1.72 -23.15 -16.88
N HIS A 210 -0.92 -22.68 -15.93
CA HIS A 210 -0.98 -21.29 -15.49
C HIS A 210 -0.14 -20.39 -16.39
N ARG A 211 -0.62 -19.16 -16.57
CA ARG A 211 0.18 -18.06 -17.14
C ARG A 211 0.80 -17.24 -16.01
N ILE A 212 1.94 -16.63 -16.28
CA ILE A 212 2.61 -15.73 -15.35
C ILE A 212 2.64 -14.33 -15.98
N ILE A 213 2.17 -13.33 -15.23
CA ILE A 213 2.25 -11.92 -15.62
C ILE A 213 3.23 -11.19 -14.70
N LEU A 214 4.22 -10.54 -15.31
CA LEU A 214 5.23 -9.76 -14.61
C LEU A 214 4.82 -8.28 -14.54
N TYR A 215 4.88 -7.71 -13.34
CA TYR A 215 4.55 -6.32 -13.04
C TYR A 215 5.81 -5.52 -12.72
N GLY A 216 6.02 -4.42 -13.44
CA GLY A 216 7.13 -3.50 -13.22
C GLY A 216 6.85 -2.12 -13.81
N ALA A 217 7.43 -1.08 -13.21
CA ALA A 217 7.21 0.28 -13.67
C ALA A 217 7.82 0.53 -15.07
N PRO A 218 7.30 1.49 -15.84
CA PRO A 218 7.88 1.85 -17.14
C PRO A 218 9.37 2.23 -17.05
N GLY A 219 10.12 1.89 -18.10
CA GLY A 219 11.57 2.07 -18.16
C GLY A 219 12.32 0.83 -17.69
N ARG A 220 13.39 1.02 -16.91
CA ARG A 220 14.37 -0.04 -16.57
C ARG A 220 13.76 -1.31 -15.99
N GLU A 221 12.73 -1.21 -15.15
CA GLU A 221 12.07 -2.40 -14.57
C GLU A 221 11.36 -3.21 -15.66
N LYS A 222 10.54 -2.55 -16.49
CA LYS A 222 9.87 -3.18 -17.63
C LYS A 222 10.87 -3.79 -18.63
N ASP A 223 11.95 -3.10 -18.93
CA ASP A 223 12.98 -3.57 -19.86
C ASP A 223 13.62 -4.88 -19.35
N ALA A 224 14.00 -4.92 -18.06
CA ALA A 224 14.56 -6.12 -17.44
C ALA A 224 13.58 -7.31 -17.44
N LEU A 225 12.29 -7.07 -17.17
CA LEU A 225 11.27 -8.13 -17.21
C LEU A 225 11.00 -8.61 -18.64
N SER A 226 11.08 -7.71 -19.63
CA SER A 226 10.92 -8.06 -21.04
C SER A 226 11.99 -9.05 -21.50
N GLU A 227 13.24 -8.83 -21.09
CA GLU A 227 14.33 -9.76 -21.39
C GLU A 227 14.11 -11.12 -20.74
N ILE A 228 13.66 -11.16 -19.48
CA ILE A 228 13.34 -12.40 -18.77
C ILE A 228 12.19 -13.14 -19.45
N ALA A 229 11.06 -12.47 -19.70
CA ALA A 229 9.88 -13.06 -20.30
C ALA A 229 10.18 -13.67 -21.69
N ALA A 230 10.98 -12.97 -22.51
CA ALA A 230 11.38 -13.47 -23.83
C ALA A 230 12.14 -14.82 -23.79
N ARG A 231 12.79 -15.15 -22.66
CA ARG A 231 13.49 -16.43 -22.46
C ARG A 231 12.59 -17.56 -21.93
N LYS A 232 11.39 -17.26 -21.44
CA LYS A 232 10.52 -18.22 -20.71
C LYS A 232 9.31 -18.71 -21.53
N GLY A 233 9.20 -18.29 -22.80
CA GLY A 233 8.15 -18.71 -23.74
C GLY A 233 6.79 -18.06 -23.49
N ASP A 234 5.77 -18.49 -24.24
CA ASP A 234 4.48 -17.78 -24.39
C ASP A 234 3.61 -17.72 -23.11
N ARG A 235 3.96 -18.51 -22.08
CA ARG A 235 3.23 -18.53 -20.80
C ARG A 235 3.68 -17.42 -19.85
N VAL A 236 4.80 -16.75 -20.12
CA VAL A 236 5.30 -15.65 -19.29
C VAL A 236 5.24 -14.36 -20.09
N GLY A 237 4.44 -13.42 -19.60
CA GLY A 237 4.26 -12.11 -20.22
C GLY A 237 4.45 -10.97 -19.24
N LEU A 238 4.46 -9.75 -19.76
CA LEU A 238 4.40 -8.54 -18.95
C LEU A 238 2.95 -8.08 -18.86
N SER A 239 2.64 -7.35 -17.79
CA SER A 239 1.35 -6.63 -17.74
C SER A 239 1.25 -5.66 -18.93
N GLU A 240 0.12 -5.74 -19.63
CA GLU A 240 -0.21 -4.85 -20.74
C GLU A 240 -1.11 -3.68 -20.30
N ALA A 241 -1.42 -3.63 -19.00
CA ALA A 241 -2.26 -2.62 -18.41
C ALA A 241 -1.75 -1.20 -18.69
N LYS A 242 -2.63 -0.35 -19.22
CA LYS A 242 -2.34 1.06 -19.51
C LYS A 242 -2.76 1.93 -18.34
N GLY A 243 -1.85 2.07 -17.37
CA GLY A 243 -2.05 2.88 -16.17
C GLY A 243 -2.65 2.10 -15.00
N LEU A 244 -2.67 2.75 -13.84
CA LEU A 244 -2.95 2.09 -12.55
C LEU A 244 -4.37 1.53 -12.48
N SER A 245 -5.37 2.23 -13.03
CA SER A 245 -6.76 1.72 -13.03
C SER A 245 -6.92 0.41 -13.80
N ALA A 246 -6.22 0.26 -14.93
CA ALA A 246 -6.25 -0.97 -15.73
C ALA A 246 -5.44 -2.08 -15.07
N GLU A 247 -4.34 -1.72 -14.38
CA GLU A 247 -3.52 -2.68 -13.63
C GLU A 247 -4.33 -3.27 -12.47
N ILE A 248 -5.13 -2.45 -11.78
CA ILE A 248 -6.07 -2.91 -10.75
C ILE A 248 -7.08 -3.93 -11.31
N ASP A 249 -7.64 -3.66 -12.50
CA ASP A 249 -8.58 -4.59 -13.14
C ASP A 249 -7.91 -5.91 -13.49
N GLU A 250 -6.70 -5.87 -14.06
CA GLU A 250 -5.94 -7.08 -14.37
C GLU A 250 -5.60 -7.88 -13.10
N ILE A 251 -5.11 -7.20 -12.05
CA ILE A 251 -4.77 -7.81 -10.77
C ILE A 251 -5.98 -8.49 -10.13
N SER A 252 -7.18 -7.93 -10.28
CA SER A 252 -8.42 -8.51 -9.74
C SER A 252 -8.74 -9.90 -10.29
N THR A 253 -8.22 -10.23 -11.48
CA THR A 253 -8.45 -11.52 -12.15
C THR A 253 -7.39 -12.57 -11.81
N LEU A 254 -6.33 -12.21 -11.08
CA LEU A 254 -5.27 -13.14 -10.70
C LEU A 254 -5.75 -14.11 -9.62
N GLU A 255 -5.27 -15.34 -9.67
CA GLU A 255 -5.43 -16.28 -8.56
C GLU A 255 -4.57 -15.92 -7.35
N CYS A 256 -3.36 -15.41 -7.61
CA CYS A 256 -2.42 -14.99 -6.59
C CYS A 256 -1.47 -13.91 -7.14
N MET A 257 -1.11 -12.96 -6.29
CA MET A 257 -0.03 -12.00 -6.52
C MET A 257 1.17 -12.37 -5.63
N VAL A 258 2.31 -12.65 -6.25
CA VAL A 258 3.61 -12.72 -5.59
C VAL A 258 4.23 -11.33 -5.67
N SER A 259 4.50 -10.69 -4.54
CA SER A 259 4.99 -9.31 -4.54
C SER A 259 6.13 -9.16 -3.56
N MET A 260 7.13 -8.35 -3.87
CA MET A 260 7.98 -7.80 -2.82
C MET A 260 7.14 -6.94 -1.85
N ASP A 261 7.70 -6.58 -0.70
CA ASP A 261 7.15 -5.51 0.16
C ASP A 261 7.05 -4.18 -0.64
N SER A 262 5.99 -3.98 -1.40
CA SER A 262 5.87 -2.90 -2.38
C SER A 262 4.43 -2.37 -2.46
N ALA A 263 4.12 -1.51 -3.44
CA ALA A 263 2.74 -1.07 -3.62
C ALA A 263 1.83 -2.20 -4.13
N ASN A 264 2.37 -3.17 -4.87
CA ASN A 264 1.60 -4.22 -5.53
C ASN A 264 0.86 -5.14 -4.54
N GLN A 265 1.47 -5.51 -3.41
CA GLN A 265 0.76 -6.24 -2.35
C GLN A 265 -0.48 -5.49 -1.84
N HIS A 266 -0.37 -4.17 -1.69
CA HIS A 266 -1.49 -3.37 -1.18
C HIS A 266 -2.58 -3.26 -2.24
N ILE A 267 -2.21 -3.04 -3.51
CA ILE A 267 -3.16 -3.00 -4.62
C ILE A 267 -3.91 -4.33 -4.76
N ALA A 268 -3.19 -5.46 -4.77
CA ALA A 268 -3.78 -6.79 -4.84
C ALA A 268 -4.76 -7.06 -3.69
N SER A 269 -4.39 -6.64 -2.47
CA SER A 269 -5.29 -6.80 -1.32
C SER A 269 -6.59 -6.01 -1.42
N LEU A 270 -6.59 -4.85 -2.11
CA LEU A 270 -7.80 -4.06 -2.32
C LEU A 270 -8.83 -4.83 -3.14
N VAL A 271 -8.38 -5.50 -4.20
CA VAL A 271 -9.20 -6.30 -5.11
C VAL A 271 -9.40 -7.75 -4.63
N SER A 272 -9.05 -8.04 -3.36
CA SER A 272 -9.18 -9.38 -2.75
C SER A 272 -8.40 -10.48 -3.48
N THR A 273 -7.36 -10.11 -4.22
CA THR A 273 -6.38 -11.05 -4.78
C THR A 273 -5.46 -11.50 -3.65
N PRO A 274 -5.32 -12.82 -3.39
CA PRO A 274 -4.40 -13.36 -2.40
C PRO A 274 -2.97 -12.88 -2.67
N VAL A 275 -2.22 -12.61 -1.59
CA VAL A 275 -0.88 -12.04 -1.70
C VAL A 275 0.14 -12.88 -0.94
N VAL A 276 1.07 -13.47 -1.68
CA VAL A 276 2.31 -14.03 -1.15
C VAL A 276 3.37 -12.94 -1.23
N SER A 277 3.68 -12.33 -0.08
CA SER A 277 4.62 -11.21 -0.01
C SER A 277 6.03 -11.68 0.38
N LEU A 278 7.04 -11.22 -0.35
CA LEU A 278 8.44 -11.55 -0.13
C LEU A 278 9.17 -10.38 0.54
N TRP A 279 9.85 -10.67 1.65
CA TRP A 279 10.47 -9.67 2.51
C TRP A 279 11.98 -9.88 2.59
N GLY A 280 12.74 -8.98 1.96
CA GLY A 280 14.21 -8.97 2.03
C GLY A 280 14.75 -8.21 3.23
N ALA A 281 15.36 -7.05 2.99
CA ALA A 281 15.95 -6.19 4.03
C ALA A 281 14.92 -5.52 4.95
N THR A 282 13.61 -5.71 4.70
CA THR A 282 12.49 -5.29 5.56
C THR A 282 11.87 -6.50 6.26
N HIS A 283 10.88 -6.23 7.12
CA HIS A 283 10.21 -7.27 7.92
C HIS A 283 8.74 -6.88 8.20
N PRO A 284 7.77 -7.82 8.15
CA PRO A 284 6.35 -7.57 8.47
C PRO A 284 6.10 -6.87 9.81
N ALA A 285 6.89 -7.21 10.84
CA ALA A 285 6.98 -6.56 12.15
C ALA A 285 7.06 -5.02 12.12
N ALA A 286 7.45 -4.40 11.00
CA ALA A 286 7.43 -2.95 10.84
C ALA A 286 6.02 -2.34 10.66
N GLY A 287 4.98 -3.18 10.51
CA GLY A 287 3.58 -2.79 10.48
C GLY A 287 3.04 -2.42 9.09
N PHE A 288 3.61 -2.98 8.02
CA PHE A 288 3.27 -2.65 6.62
C PHE A 288 2.67 -3.82 5.82
N MET A 289 2.06 -4.80 6.49
CA MET A 289 1.30 -5.85 5.82
C MET A 289 0.10 -5.27 5.08
N ALA A 290 -0.34 -5.94 4.01
CA ALA A 290 -1.50 -5.54 3.23
C ALA A 290 -2.82 -5.83 3.97
N PHE A 291 -3.91 -5.19 3.52
CA PHE A 291 -5.22 -5.34 4.17
C PHE A 291 -5.73 -6.78 4.05
N GLY A 292 -6.14 -7.40 5.16
CA GLY A 292 -6.63 -8.78 5.15
C GLY A 292 -5.56 -9.84 4.83
N GLN A 293 -4.29 -9.45 4.68
CA GLN A 293 -3.20 -10.38 4.43
C GLN A 293 -2.90 -11.20 5.69
N LYS A 294 -2.74 -12.52 5.52
CA LYS A 294 -2.31 -13.40 6.60
C LYS A 294 -0.80 -13.34 6.76
N GLU A 295 -0.34 -13.43 8.00
CA GLU A 295 1.09 -13.39 8.28
C GLU A 295 1.85 -14.60 7.73
N GLU A 296 1.20 -15.75 7.64
CA GLU A 296 1.79 -16.93 7.00
C GLU A 296 2.20 -16.62 5.54
N ASP A 297 1.44 -15.81 4.81
CA ASP A 297 1.78 -15.41 3.43
C ASP A 297 2.83 -14.27 3.36
N CYS A 298 3.53 -13.98 4.47
CA CYS A 298 4.67 -13.06 4.52
C CYS A 298 5.99 -13.83 4.66
N ILE A 299 6.61 -14.14 3.53
CA ILE A 299 7.79 -15.00 3.45
C ILE A 299 9.08 -14.18 3.55
N GLY A 300 10.03 -14.66 4.33
CA GLY A 300 11.40 -14.15 4.34
C GLY A 300 12.27 -14.84 5.38
N LEU A 301 13.58 -14.86 5.16
CA LEU A 301 14.49 -15.70 5.94
C LEU A 301 14.69 -15.25 7.40
N PRO A 302 14.64 -16.17 8.39
CA PRO A 302 14.88 -15.84 9.79
C PRO A 302 16.33 -15.35 9.98
N MET A 303 16.51 -14.03 10.09
CA MET A 303 17.83 -13.39 10.12
C MET A 303 17.85 -12.18 11.05
N GLY A 304 18.79 -12.18 12.01
CA GLY A 304 18.89 -11.13 13.02
C GLY A 304 19.21 -9.73 12.49
N CYS A 305 19.76 -9.59 11.29
CA CYS A 305 20.03 -8.28 10.71
C CYS A 305 18.78 -7.59 10.11
N ARG A 306 17.65 -8.30 9.98
CA ARG A 306 16.39 -7.81 9.40
C ARG A 306 15.47 -7.25 10.49
N PRO A 307 14.72 -6.16 10.27
CA PRO A 307 14.86 -5.26 9.14
C PRO A 307 16.15 -4.42 9.26
N CYS A 308 16.81 -4.17 8.12
CA CYS A 308 17.93 -3.23 8.05
C CYS A 308 17.48 -1.78 8.24
N SER A 309 16.24 -1.48 7.81
CA SER A 309 15.56 -0.22 8.05
C SER A 309 14.05 -0.41 7.89
N ILE A 310 13.24 0.53 8.40
CA ILE A 310 11.78 0.44 8.33
C ILE A 310 11.27 0.36 6.88
N TYR A 311 11.87 1.11 5.96
CA TYR A 311 11.39 1.19 4.57
C TYR A 311 12.34 0.55 3.56
N GLY A 312 13.45 -0.05 4.01
CA GLY A 312 14.48 -0.62 3.13
C GLY A 312 15.45 0.40 2.53
N GLN A 313 15.40 1.67 2.96
CA GLN A 313 16.20 2.75 2.36
C GLN A 313 17.67 2.79 2.80
N LYS A 314 18.05 2.03 3.83
CA LYS A 314 19.45 1.91 4.26
C LYS A 314 20.13 0.73 3.56
N PRO A 315 21.46 0.81 3.32
CA PRO A 315 22.24 -0.34 2.86
C PRO A 315 22.06 -1.56 3.76
N CYS A 316 22.19 -2.76 3.19
CA CYS A 316 22.16 -4.01 3.95
C CYS A 316 23.25 -4.02 5.02
N HIS A 317 22.91 -4.41 6.25
CA HIS A 317 23.87 -4.51 7.35
C HIS A 317 24.98 -5.54 7.09
N ARG A 318 24.68 -6.63 6.36
CA ARG A 318 25.65 -7.66 5.96
C ARG A 318 26.39 -7.32 4.66
N GLY A 319 25.83 -6.44 3.83
CA GLY A 319 26.37 -6.08 2.51
C GLY A 319 26.07 -7.08 1.38
N ASP A 320 25.69 -8.31 1.70
CA ASP A 320 25.49 -9.42 0.74
C ASP A 320 24.04 -9.59 0.25
N TYR A 321 23.06 -9.02 0.97
CA TYR A 321 21.63 -9.24 0.72
C TYR A 321 21.23 -10.73 0.73
N ALA A 322 21.86 -11.56 1.57
CA ALA A 322 21.52 -12.99 1.70
C ALA A 322 20.02 -13.24 1.95
N CYS A 323 19.33 -12.33 2.63
CA CYS A 323 17.86 -12.37 2.83
C CYS A 323 17.02 -12.36 1.54
N LEU A 324 17.61 -12.00 0.40
CA LEU A 324 16.98 -11.97 -0.92
C LEU A 324 17.47 -13.12 -1.81
N HIS A 325 18.77 -13.43 -1.77
CA HIS A 325 19.37 -14.48 -2.60
C HIS A 325 19.03 -15.89 -2.11
N ASP A 326 18.91 -16.08 -0.79
CA ASP A 326 18.75 -17.40 -0.19
C ASP A 326 17.29 -17.71 0.18
N LEU A 327 16.31 -16.99 -0.41
CA LEU A 327 14.88 -17.22 -0.14
C LEU A 327 14.50 -18.68 -0.46
N ASP A 328 13.74 -19.31 0.44
CA ASP A 328 13.26 -20.66 0.25
C ASP A 328 12.16 -20.70 -0.84
N LEU A 329 12.55 -21.09 -2.05
CA LEU A 329 11.61 -21.21 -3.17
C LEU A 329 10.57 -22.30 -2.94
N SER A 330 10.88 -23.37 -2.20
CA SER A 330 9.92 -24.43 -1.90
C SER A 330 8.81 -23.93 -0.97
N GLU A 331 9.16 -23.11 0.02
CA GLU A 331 8.18 -22.40 0.85
C GLU A 331 7.29 -21.47 0.01
N ILE A 332 7.90 -20.65 -0.86
CA ILE A 332 7.16 -19.73 -1.75
C ILE A 332 6.16 -20.48 -2.62
N LEU A 333 6.58 -21.57 -3.27
CA LEU A 333 5.70 -22.39 -4.10
C LEU A 333 4.55 -23.00 -3.30
N ALA A 334 4.81 -23.53 -2.09
CA ALA A 334 3.78 -24.10 -1.24
C ALA A 334 2.73 -23.06 -0.80
N HIS A 335 3.14 -21.81 -0.57
CA HIS A 335 2.21 -20.70 -0.31
C HIS A 335 1.39 -20.34 -1.54
N ILE A 336 2.01 -20.23 -2.72
CA ILE A 336 1.30 -19.94 -3.97
C ILE A 336 0.25 -21.03 -4.25
N MET A 337 0.63 -22.30 -4.13
CA MET A 337 -0.24 -23.43 -4.44
C MET A 337 -1.49 -23.49 -3.55
N ARG A 338 -1.43 -23.00 -2.30
CA ARG A 338 -2.61 -22.90 -1.42
C ARG A 338 -3.71 -21.97 -1.94
N HIS A 339 -3.36 -21.06 -2.84
CA HIS A 339 -4.28 -20.08 -3.43
C HIS A 339 -4.71 -20.42 -4.86
N THR A 340 -4.06 -21.41 -5.49
CA THR A 340 -4.29 -21.81 -6.91
C THR A 340 -4.96 -23.20 -7.06
N THR A 341 -5.29 -23.88 -5.96
CA THR A 341 -6.05 -25.15 -5.93
C THR A 341 -7.51 -24.92 -5.56
#